data_AF-A0A9D6U2E1-F1
#
_entry.id   AF-A0A9D6U2E1-F1
#
_cell.length_a   1.000
_cell.length_b   1.000
_cell.length_c   1.000
_cell.angle_alpha   90.00
_cell.angle_beta   90.00
_cell.angle_gamma   90.00
#
_symmetry.space_group_name_H-M   'P 1'
#
loop_
_entity.id
_entity.type
_entity.pdbx_description
1 polymer ?
#
loop_
_entity_poly.entity_id
_entity_poly.type
_entity_poly.pdbx_seq_one_letter_code
_entity_poly.pdbx_strand_id
1 'polypeptide(L)' 'MTSRQTPAIVLQVRDYGEADRLVNFLTPDAGRVSGVAKHAKKSRRRFANCLDPLNRVVFHLSPRAKGDLEFL' A
#
# COMPACT_ATOMS: atom_id res chain seq x y z
N MET A 1 -0.77 6.82 -18.05
CA MET A 1 -1.23 6.14 -16.81
C MET A 1 -0.51 4.79 -16.73
N THR A 2 0.72 4.77 -16.23
CA THR A 2 1.48 3.53 -16.03
C THR A 2 1.21 3.04 -14.61
N SER A 3 0.18 2.22 -14.45
CA SER A 3 -0.01 1.45 -13.21
C SER A 3 1.13 0.43 -13.11
N ARG A 4 1.91 0.47 -12.04
CA ARG A 4 3.04 -0.44 -11.84
C ARG A 4 2.65 -1.51 -10.83
N GLN A 5 2.71 -2.78 -11.22
CA GLN A 5 2.58 -3.87 -10.26
C GLN A 5 3.97 -4.22 -9.71
N THR A 6 4.10 -4.33 -8.40
CA THR A 6 5.35 -4.77 -7.77
C THR A 6 5.05 -5.65 -6.56
N PRO A 7 5.79 -6.76 -6.37
CA PRO A 7 5.70 -7.51 -5.14
C PRO A 7 6.29 -6.67 -4.00
N ALA A 8 5.66 -6.74 -2.83
CA ALA A 8 6.10 -6.02 -1.66
C ALA A 8 5.84 -6.80 -0.38
N ILE A 9 6.62 -6.50 0.65
CA ILE A 9 6.42 -7.00 2.00
C ILE A 9 5.88 -5.86 2.86
N VAL A 10 4.72 -6.06 3.48
CA VAL A 10 4.16 -5.08 4.41
C VAL A 10 5.04 -5.01 5.65
N LEU A 11 5.52 -3.82 5.98
CA LEU A 11 6.34 -3.60 7.18
C LEU A 11 5.48 -3.09 8.33
N GLN A 12 4.60 -2.15 8.04
CA GLN A 12 3.78 -1.48 9.05
C GLN A 12 2.50 -0.96 8.43
N VAL A 13 1.40 -1.07 9.16
CA VAL A 13 0.11 -0.51 8.77
C VAL A 13 -0.40 0.38 9.89
N ARG A 14 -0.78 1.61 9.56
CA ARG A 14 -1.36 2.58 10.50
C ARG A 14 -2.63 3.16 9.92
N ASP A 15 -3.54 3.55 10.80
CA ASP A 15 -4.74 4.26 10.39
C ASP A 15 -4.39 5.63 9.80
N TYR A 16 -5.00 5.96 8.67
CA TYR A 16 -4.81 7.23 7.99
C TYR A 16 -6.19 7.83 7.70
N GLY A 17 -6.62 8.76 8.55
CA GLY A 17 -7.97 9.30 8.51
C GLY A 17 -9.06 8.28 8.85
N GLU A 18 -10.29 8.57 8.41
CA GLU A 18 -11.48 7.82 8.81
C GLU A 18 -11.67 6.51 8.04
N ALA A 19 -11.26 6.48 6.77
CA ALA A 19 -11.50 5.34 5.88
C ALA A 19 -10.21 4.64 5.40
N ASP A 20 -9.07 5.34 5.40
CA ASP A 20 -7.85 4.88 4.75
C ASP A 20 -6.85 4.31 5.76
N ARG A 21 -5.85 3.60 5.22
CA ARG A 21 -4.69 3.16 5.99
C ARG A 21 -3.41 3.58 5.27
N LEU A 22 -2.43 4.00 6.04
CA LEU A 22 -1.05 4.21 5.57
C LEU A 22 -0.29 2.90 5.76
N VAL A 23 0.29 2.40 4.69
CA VAL A 23 1.02 1.14 4.64
C VAL A 23 2.46 1.44 4.24
N ASN A 24 3.39 1.08 5.10
CA ASN A 24 4.81 1.07 4.76
C ASN A 24 5.14 -0.34 4.28
N PHE A 25 5.76 -0.44 3.12
CA PHE A 25 6.08 -1.71 2.49
C PHE A 25 7.46 -1.66 1.83
N LEU A 26 8.09 -2.82 1.72
CA LEU A 26 9.38 -2.99 1.06
C LEU A 26 9.16 -3.58 -0.33
N THR A 27 9.62 -2.88 -1.36
CA THR A 27 9.64 -3.35 -2.75
C THR A 27 11.07 -3.75 -3.13
N PRO A 28 11.25 -4.68 -4.08
CA PRO A 28 12.58 -5.07 -4.55
C PRO A 28 13.30 -3.94 -5.30
N ASP A 29 12.56 -3.12 -6.07
CA ASP A 29 13.19 -2.13 -6.97
C ASP A 29 13.34 -0.74 -6.35
N ALA A 30 12.39 -0.31 -5.51
CA ALA A 30 12.37 1.03 -4.91
C ALA A 30 12.69 1.02 -3.40
N GLY A 31 12.96 -0.15 -2.82
CA GLY A 31 13.21 -0.29 -1.39
C GLY A 31 11.97 0.04 -0.57
N ARG A 32 12.14 0.78 0.54
CA ARG A 32 11.06 1.08 1.47
C ARG A 32 10.21 2.24 0.94
N VAL A 33 8.95 1.95 0.65
CA VAL A 33 7.97 2.90 0.13
C VAL A 33 6.80 3.00 1.11
N SER A 34 6.15 4.17 1.15
CA SER A 34 4.93 4.40 1.91
C SER A 34 3.77 4.62 0.93
N GLY A 35 2.63 4.00 1.19
CA GLY A 35 1.47 4.15 0.34
C GLY A 35 0.16 4.17 1.10
N VAL A 36 -0.82 4.87 0.53
CA VAL A 36 -2.15 5.03 1.12
C VAL A 36 -3.08 4.01 0.47
N ALA A 37 -3.52 3.04 1.27
CA ALA A 37 -4.54 2.09 0.90
C ALA A 37 -5.92 2.73 1.13
N LYS A 38 -6.53 3.23 0.05
CA LYS A 38 -7.81 3.96 0.13
C LYS A 38 -8.96 3.04 0.52
N HIS A 39 -9.78 3.48 1.47
CA HIS A 39 -10.92 2.78 2.05
C HIS A 39 -10.54 1.43 2.66
N ALA A 40 -9.27 1.25 3.04
CA ALA A 40 -8.77 -0.03 3.53
C ALA A 40 -9.44 -0.48 4.84
N LYS A 41 -9.87 0.45 5.70
CA LYS A 41 -10.50 0.11 7.00
C LYS A 41 -11.76 -0.76 6.86
N LYS A 42 -12.61 -0.47 5.88
CA LYS A 42 -13.87 -1.19 5.65
C LYS A 42 -13.79 -2.18 4.49
N SER A 43 -12.66 -2.25 3.79
CA SER A 43 -12.56 -3.10 2.60
C SER A 43 -12.26 -4.55 2.95
N ARG A 44 -13.32 -5.37 2.96
CA ARG A 44 -13.23 -6.83 3.09
C ARG A 44 -12.94 -7.56 1.77
N ARG A 45 -12.92 -6.83 0.64
CA ARG A 45 -12.72 -7.41 -0.70
C ARG A 45 -11.31 -7.17 -1.26
N ARG A 46 -10.76 -5.96 -1.07
CA ARG A 46 -9.45 -5.57 -1.66
C ARG A 46 -8.28 -5.83 -0.72
N PHE A 47 -8.49 -5.81 0.58
CA PHE A 47 -7.42 -5.87 1.59
C PHE A 47 -7.64 -6.92 2.68
N ALA A 48 -8.57 -7.86 2.48
CA ALA A 48 -8.82 -8.91 3.48
C ALA A 48 -7.55 -9.74 3.73
N ASN A 49 -7.03 -9.68 4.95
CA ASN A 49 -5.83 -10.39 5.41
C ASN A 49 -4.56 -10.10 4.59
N CYS A 50 -4.53 -9.02 3.81
CA CYS A 50 -3.41 -8.66 2.94
C CYS A 50 -2.51 -7.57 3.54
N LEU A 51 -3.08 -6.73 4.41
CA LEU A 51 -2.41 -5.58 5.03
C LEU A 51 -2.01 -5.88 6.48
N ASP A 52 -1.41 -7.05 6.69
CA ASP A 52 -0.82 -7.43 7.97
C ASP A 52 0.71 -7.39 7.86
N PRO A 53 1.43 -6.98 8.92
CA PRO A 53 2.89 -6.97 8.90
C PRO A 53 3.47 -8.32 8.46
N LEU A 54 4.55 -8.26 7.68
CA LEU A 54 5.28 -9.38 7.08
C LEU A 54 4.55 -10.15 5.97
N ASN A 55 3.32 -9.77 5.62
CA ASN A 55 2.66 -10.35 4.45
C ASN A 55 3.34 -9.91 3.16
N ARG A 56 3.53 -10.89 2.26
CA ARG A 56 3.96 -10.65 0.88
C ARG A 56 2.73 -10.46 -0.01
N VAL A 57 2.61 -9.28 -0.59
CA VAL A 57 1.48 -8.86 -1.44
C VAL A 57 1.98 -8.24 -2.73
N VAL A 58 1.17 -8.29 -3.78
CA VAL A 58 1.44 -7.54 -5.02
C VAL A 58 0.64 -6.25 -4.97
N PHE A 59 1.32 -5.12 -4.91
CA PHE A 59 0.67 -3.81 -4.93
C PHE A 59 0.58 -3.27 -6.35
N HIS A 60 -0.57 -2.66 -6.65
CA HIS A 60 -0.81 -1.90 -7.87
C HIS A 60 -0.57 -0.43 -7.58
N LEU A 61 0.67 0.00 -7.80
CA LEU A 61 1.12 1.35 -7.56
C LEU A 61 0.61 2.29 -8.66
N SER A 62 -0.03 3.37 -8.23
CA SER A 62 -0.39 4.49 -9.10
C SER A 62 0.43 5.72 -8.68
N PRO A 63 1.33 6.21 -9.55
CA PRO A 63 2.20 7.33 -9.19
C PRO A 63 1.38 8.58 -8.91
N ARG A 64 1.69 9.28 -7.82
CA ARG A 64 1.13 10.60 -7.54
C ARG A 64 2.01 11.66 -8.20
N ALA A 65 1.39 12.64 -8.86
CA ALA A 65 2.11 13.73 -9.55
C ALA A 65 2.92 14.65 -8.60
N LYS A 66 2.76 14.52 -7.28
CA LYS A 66 3.49 15.28 -6.26
C LYS A 66 3.33 14.61 -4.90
N GLY A 67 4.39 14.00 -4.38
CA GLY A 67 4.46 13.47 -3.00
C GLY A 67 5.07 12.07 -2.90
N ASP A 68 5.72 11.82 -1.77
CA ASP A 68 6.43 10.57 -1.40
C ASP A 68 5.48 9.38 -1.08
N LEU A 69 4.24 9.45 -1.57
CA LEU A 69 3.15 8.54 -1.22
C LEU A 69 2.51 7.95 -2.47
N GLU A 70 2.57 6.63 -2.58
CA GLU A 70 1.93 5.85 -3.64
C GLU A 70 0.51 5.39 -3.23
N PHE A 71 -0.39 5.17 -4.18
CA PHE A 71 -1.70 4.58 -3.88
C PHE A 71 -1.67 3.06 -4.10
N LEU A 72 -2.29 2.33 -3.16
CA LEU A 72 -2.39 0.86 -3.13
C LEU A 72 -3.86 0.42 -3.23
#